data_AF-A0A183K6E9-F1
#
_entry.id   AF-A0A183K6E9-F1
#
_cell.length_a   1.000
_cell.length_b   1.000
_cell.length_c   1.000
_cell.angle_alpha   90.00
_cell.angle_beta   90.00
_cell.angle_gamma   90.00
#
_symmetry.space_group_name_H-M   'P 1'
#
loop_
_entity.id
_entity.type
_entity.pdbx_description
1 polymer ?
#
loop_
_entity_poly.entity_id
_entity_poly.type
_entity_poly.pdbx_seq_one_letter_code
_entity_poly.pdbx_strand_id
1 'polypeptide(L)'
;MKVHHEYLGPWYENQPKTGNINNSNMNNNTNNVNDDTCEKLLEGIAEAKSTIDLFLNNRFEEAKNRLHMNTHSGMYQELSNSTILFIQGMATIEQENLETAKEQLKTTLKACQANRRKAAISETFTKQIEKSRNIIYSLYTDEQAHAELCYAEGLLQLAFLSMLQDEKLTSLIKCSLKIRQCYKCYRIPSHGLPRDAV
;
A
#
# COMPACT_ATOMS: atom_id res chain seq x y z
N MET A 1 -23.55 0.21 21.57
CA MET A 1 -23.86 0.23 20.13
C MET A 1 -22.88 -0.74 19.47
N LYS A 2 -23.34 -1.92 19.05
CA LYS A 2 -22.49 -3.00 18.50
C LYS A 2 -22.11 -2.62 17.07
N VAL A 3 -20.82 -2.54 16.79
CA VAL A 3 -20.30 -2.30 15.44
C VAL A 3 -20.42 -3.62 14.66
N HIS A 4 -21.23 -3.64 13.62
CA HIS A 4 -21.38 -4.80 12.74
C HIS A 4 -20.08 -4.99 11.93
N HIS A 5 -19.41 -6.12 12.15
CA HIS A 5 -18.16 -6.57 11.52
C HIS A 5 -18.40 -7.15 10.12
N GLU A 6 -19.15 -6.47 9.26
CA GLU A 6 -19.60 -7.07 7.98
C GLU A 6 -18.65 -6.82 6.78
N TYR A 7 -17.49 -6.20 7.03
CA TYR A 7 -16.48 -5.89 5.99
C TYR A 7 -15.09 -6.49 6.26
N LEU A 8 -14.96 -7.42 7.21
CA LEU A 8 -13.69 -8.12 7.44
C LEU A 8 -13.71 -9.44 6.68
N GLY A 9 -12.83 -9.56 5.68
CA GLY A 9 -12.68 -10.78 4.89
C GLY A 9 -12.15 -11.97 5.71
N PRO A 10 -12.14 -13.19 5.12
CA PRO A 10 -11.88 -14.47 5.81
C PRO A 10 -10.54 -14.58 6.55
N TRP A 11 -9.62 -13.65 6.30
CA TRP A 11 -8.30 -13.57 6.92
C TRP A 11 -8.33 -13.02 8.36
N TYR A 12 -9.41 -12.36 8.78
CA TYR A 12 -9.53 -11.82 10.14
C TYR A 12 -9.94 -12.89 11.17
N GLU A 13 -10.72 -13.90 10.77
CA GLU A 13 -11.24 -14.93 11.68
C GLU A 13 -10.29 -16.10 11.94
N ASN A 14 -9.17 -16.18 11.19
CA ASN A 14 -8.21 -17.29 11.26
C ASN A 14 -6.88 -16.92 11.95
N GLN A 15 -6.94 -16.13 13.02
CA GLN A 15 -5.82 -15.99 13.95
C GLN A 15 -5.69 -17.28 14.79
N PRO A 16 -4.50 -17.91 14.90
CA PRO A 16 -4.34 -19.16 15.63
C PRO A 16 -4.66 -18.95 17.12
N LYS A 17 -5.64 -19.71 17.62
CA LYS A 17 -5.96 -19.81 19.05
C LYS A 17 -4.74 -20.37 19.77
N THR A 18 -4.22 -19.65 20.75
CA THR A 18 -3.12 -20.07 21.62
C THR A 18 -3.53 -21.32 22.42
N GLY A 19 -3.23 -22.48 21.86
CA GLY A 19 -3.35 -23.78 22.51
C GLY A 19 -2.04 -24.14 23.23
N ASN A 20 -2.12 -24.25 24.54
CA ASN A 20 -1.05 -24.68 25.43
C ASN A 20 -0.67 -26.15 25.18
N ILE A 21 0.53 -26.44 24.64
CA ILE A 21 1.16 -27.78 24.70
C ILE A 21 2.68 -27.65 24.85
N ASN A 22 3.19 -28.21 25.96
CA ASN A 22 4.60 -28.45 26.24
C ASN A 22 5.20 -29.52 25.31
N ASN A 23 6.33 -29.25 24.64
CA ASN A 23 7.54 -30.09 24.71
C ASN A 23 8.71 -29.56 23.86
N SER A 24 9.83 -29.32 24.54
CA SER A 24 11.21 -29.72 24.24
C SER A 24 11.72 -29.79 22.78
N ASN A 25 12.68 -28.91 22.52
CA ASN A 25 13.99 -29.13 21.87
C ASN A 25 14.18 -28.81 20.37
N MET A 26 15.21 -27.97 20.14
CA MET A 26 15.96 -27.66 18.90
C MET A 26 15.23 -27.06 17.69
N ASN A 27 15.37 -25.74 17.46
CA ASN A 27 16.36 -25.15 16.52
C ASN A 27 15.98 -23.68 16.24
N ASN A 28 16.37 -22.75 17.13
CA ASN A 28 16.05 -21.33 17.01
C ASN A 28 17.17 -20.59 16.26
N ASN A 29 16.94 -20.20 15.00
CA ASN A 29 17.42 -18.89 14.52
C ASN A 29 16.83 -18.34 13.20
N THR A 30 15.88 -19.01 12.55
CA THR A 30 15.36 -18.55 11.23
C THR A 30 13.89 -18.16 11.22
N ASN A 31 13.16 -18.39 12.32
CA ASN A 31 11.71 -18.15 12.39
C ASN A 31 11.32 -16.81 13.03
N ASN A 32 12.20 -16.14 13.79
CA ASN A 32 11.86 -14.86 14.45
C ASN A 32 11.83 -13.67 13.50
N VAL A 33 12.70 -13.64 12.47
CA VAL A 33 12.86 -12.43 11.63
C VAL A 33 11.66 -12.21 10.69
N ASN A 34 11.03 -13.29 10.22
CA ASN A 34 9.90 -13.20 9.29
C ASN A 34 8.59 -12.83 10.01
N ASP A 35 8.43 -13.25 11.26
CA ASP A 35 7.27 -12.94 12.10
C ASP A 35 7.26 -11.45 12.48
N ASP A 36 8.42 -10.92 12.89
CA ASP A 36 8.63 -9.51 13.22
C ASP A 36 8.34 -8.55 12.05
N THR A 37 8.65 -8.95 10.81
CA THR A 37 8.37 -8.13 9.62
C THR A 37 6.90 -8.13 9.24
N CYS A 38 6.23 -9.29 9.34
CA CYS A 38 4.79 -9.40 9.08
C CYS A 38 4.00 -8.56 10.09
N GLU A 39 4.35 -8.64 11.37
CA GLU A 39 3.71 -7.86 12.44
C GLU A 39 3.85 -6.35 12.20
N LYS A 40 5.04 -5.86 11.82
CA LYS A 40 5.27 -4.45 11.48
C LYS A 40 4.47 -3.97 10.27
N LEU A 41 4.28 -4.82 9.26
CA LEU A 41 3.47 -4.48 8.09
C LEU A 41 1.99 -4.34 8.48
N LEU A 42 1.48 -5.26 9.29
CA LEU A 42 0.10 -5.22 9.78
C LEU A 42 -0.15 -4.03 10.71
N GLU A 43 0.80 -3.71 11.59
CA GLU A 43 0.76 -2.52 12.43
C GLU A 43 0.69 -1.25 11.58
N GLY A 44 1.57 -1.11 10.58
CA GLY A 44 1.55 0.04 9.68
C GLY A 44 0.23 0.19 8.89
N ILE A 45 -0.40 -0.91 8.49
CA ILE A 45 -1.73 -0.90 7.86
C ILE A 45 -2.81 -0.45 8.86
N ALA A 46 -2.78 -0.99 10.08
CA ALA A 46 -3.75 -0.64 11.12
C ALA A 46 -3.65 0.84 11.50
N GLU A 47 -2.43 1.38 11.60
CA GLU A 47 -2.18 2.79 11.86
C GLU A 47 -2.66 3.69 10.73
N ALA A 48 -2.36 3.32 9.48
CA ALA A 48 -2.83 4.01 8.29
C ALA A 48 -4.37 4.08 8.25
N LYS A 49 -5.03 2.93 8.43
CA LYS A 49 -6.48 2.83 8.50
C LYS A 49 -7.04 3.72 9.60
N SER A 50 -6.52 3.63 10.82
CA SER A 50 -6.99 4.45 11.93
C SER A 50 -6.82 5.94 11.65
N THR A 51 -5.74 6.34 10.99
CA THR A 51 -5.48 7.74 10.63
C THR A 51 -6.52 8.26 9.62
N ILE A 52 -6.79 7.48 8.58
CA ILE A 52 -7.79 7.81 7.56
C ILE A 52 -9.20 7.82 8.18
N ASP A 53 -9.52 6.86 9.04
CA ASP A 53 -10.81 6.80 9.74
C ASP A 53 -11.02 8.04 10.62
N LEU A 54 -9.99 8.51 11.33
CA LEU A 54 -10.06 9.76 12.10
C LEU A 54 -10.38 10.95 11.19
N PHE A 55 -9.68 11.06 10.05
CA PHE A 55 -9.91 12.12 9.08
C PHE A 55 -11.34 12.10 8.53
N LEU A 56 -11.83 10.94 8.09
CA LEU A 56 -13.17 10.78 7.53
C LEU A 56 -14.29 11.00 8.56
N ASN A 57 -14.00 10.78 9.84
CA ASN A 57 -14.91 11.10 10.94
C ASN A 57 -14.76 12.56 11.44
N ASN A 58 -14.21 13.46 10.62
CA ASN A 58 -13.99 14.89 10.92
C ASN A 58 -13.09 15.16 12.14
N ARG A 59 -12.31 14.18 12.61
CA ARG A 59 -11.33 14.33 13.70
C ARG A 59 -9.97 14.70 13.11
N PHE A 60 -9.93 15.83 12.40
CA PHE A 60 -8.79 16.26 11.58
C PHE A 60 -7.51 16.47 12.40
N GLU A 61 -7.59 17.16 13.54
CA GLU A 61 -6.44 17.41 14.40
C GLU A 61 -5.83 16.12 14.94
N GLU A 62 -6.65 15.11 15.21
CA GLU A 62 -6.17 13.82 15.70
C GLU A 62 -5.50 12.99 14.61
N ALA A 63 -6.08 12.99 13.41
CA ALA A 63 -5.44 12.39 12.24
C ALA A 63 -4.07 13.05 11.98
N LYS A 64 -4.02 14.38 12.03
CA LYS A 64 -2.79 15.16 11.83
C LYS A 64 -1.75 14.90 12.92
N ASN A 65 -2.14 14.89 14.18
CA ASN A 65 -1.25 14.56 15.29
C ASN A 65 -0.66 13.15 15.12
N ARG A 66 -1.48 12.17 14.70
CA ARG A 66 -1.03 10.81 14.45
C ARG A 66 0.02 10.74 13.33
N LEU A 67 -0.15 11.52 12.27
CA LEU A 67 0.84 11.65 11.19
C LEU A 67 2.16 12.29 11.64
N HIS A 68 2.12 13.23 12.58
CA HIS A 68 3.32 13.93 13.07
C HIS A 68 4.08 13.17 14.17
N MET A 69 3.39 12.36 14.98
CA MET A 69 3.99 11.64 16.11
C MET A 69 4.71 10.35 15.69
N ASN A 70 4.37 9.77 14.53
CA ASN A 70 5.05 8.59 14.04
C ASN A 70 6.43 8.93 13.47
N THR A 71 7.47 8.57 14.23
CA THR A 71 8.90 8.71 13.88
C THR A 71 9.39 7.66 12.87
N HIS A 72 8.59 6.64 12.57
CA HIS A 72 8.90 5.61 11.58
C HIS A 72 8.11 5.86 10.28
N SER A 73 8.67 6.69 9.38
CA SER A 73 8.04 7.01 8.09
C SER A 73 8.01 5.77 7.17
N GLY A 74 6.99 4.94 7.33
CA GLY A 74 6.72 3.77 6.49
C GLY A 74 5.88 4.13 5.26
N MET A 75 5.87 3.23 4.27
CA MET A 75 5.08 3.43 3.02
C MET A 75 3.59 3.70 3.29
N TYR A 76 3.03 3.14 4.37
CA TYR A 76 1.63 3.32 4.74
C TYR A 76 1.33 4.68 5.36
N GLN A 77 2.24 5.23 6.17
CA GLN A 77 2.09 6.56 6.76
C GLN A 77 2.13 7.63 5.66
N GLU A 78 3.10 7.52 4.74
CA GLU A 78 3.20 8.40 3.57
C GLU A 78 1.95 8.30 2.70
N LEU A 79 1.46 7.09 2.45
CA LEU A 79 0.23 6.87 1.67
C LEU A 79 -1.01 7.44 2.37
N SER A 80 -1.10 7.32 3.68
CA SER A 80 -2.22 7.88 4.46
C SER A 80 -2.21 9.40 4.43
N ASN A 81 -1.04 10.01 4.63
CA ASN A 81 -0.88 11.46 4.58
C ASN A 81 -1.24 12.01 3.19
N SER A 82 -0.69 11.41 2.13
CA SER A 82 -1.01 11.80 0.76
C SER A 82 -2.48 11.59 0.40
N THR A 83 -3.11 10.50 0.86
CA THR A 83 -4.54 10.24 0.64
C THR A 83 -5.41 11.30 1.32
N ILE A 84 -5.07 11.70 2.54
CA ILE A 84 -5.78 12.77 3.26
C ILE A 84 -5.68 14.09 2.50
N LEU A 85 -4.46 14.51 2.14
CA LEU A 85 -4.25 15.74 1.37
C LEU A 85 -4.93 15.67 -0.01
N PHE A 86 -4.92 14.49 -0.65
CA PHE A 86 -5.65 14.25 -1.89
C PHE A 86 -7.15 14.53 -1.71
N ILE A 87 -7.79 13.96 -0.69
CA ILE A 87 -9.22 14.20 -0.44
C ILE A 87 -9.49 15.68 -0.16
N GLN A 88 -8.62 16.34 0.61
CA GLN A 88 -8.74 17.78 0.88
C GLN A 88 -8.62 18.62 -0.40
N GLY A 89 -7.60 18.36 -1.22
CA GLY A 89 -7.42 19.03 -2.51
C GLY A 89 -8.59 18.78 -3.46
N MET A 90 -9.13 17.56 -3.46
CA MET A 90 -10.32 17.20 -4.24
C MET A 90 -11.59 17.91 -3.77
N ALA A 91 -11.75 18.09 -2.46
CA ALA A 91 -12.94 18.69 -1.86
C ALA A 91 -12.99 20.21 -2.06
N THR A 92 -11.83 20.87 -2.04
CA THR A 92 -11.74 22.34 -2.18
C THR A 92 -11.50 22.79 -3.62
N ILE A 93 -10.77 21.98 -4.40
CA ILE A 93 -10.29 22.32 -5.75
C ILE A 93 -9.47 23.64 -5.72
N GLU A 94 -8.90 23.99 -4.57
CA GLU A 94 -8.02 25.14 -4.44
C GLU A 94 -6.62 24.76 -4.92
N GLN A 95 -6.03 25.63 -5.75
CA GLN A 95 -4.74 25.34 -6.40
C GLN A 95 -3.62 25.04 -5.39
N GLU A 96 -3.61 25.75 -4.25
CA GLU A 96 -2.66 25.52 -3.16
C GLU A 96 -2.79 24.10 -2.61
N ASN A 97 -4.01 23.70 -2.22
CA ASN A 97 -4.28 22.36 -1.68
C ASN A 97 -3.98 21.24 -2.69
N LEU A 98 -4.31 21.44 -3.97
CA LEU A 98 -4.01 20.49 -5.03
C LEU A 98 -2.49 20.29 -5.23
N GLU A 99 -1.69 21.38 -5.21
CA GLU A 99 -0.23 21.28 -5.32
C GLU A 99 0.39 20.65 -4.07
N THR A 100 -0.07 20.98 -2.87
CA THR A 100 0.38 20.32 -1.63
C THR A 100 0.13 18.81 -1.68
N ALA A 101 -1.07 18.39 -2.09
CA ALA A 101 -1.40 16.97 -2.24
C ALA A 101 -0.50 16.27 -3.26
N LYS A 102 -0.25 16.91 -4.41
CA LYS A 102 0.62 16.40 -5.47
C LYS A 102 2.07 16.25 -5.01
N GLU A 103 2.60 17.20 -4.25
CA GLU A 103 3.95 17.12 -3.69
C GLU A 103 4.07 15.98 -2.69
N GLN A 104 3.11 15.83 -1.77
CA GLN A 104 3.09 14.72 -0.84
C GLN A 104 2.98 13.36 -1.54
N LEU A 105 2.18 13.27 -2.61
CA LEU A 105 2.09 12.06 -3.43
C LEU A 105 3.42 11.70 -4.11
N LYS A 106 4.19 12.69 -4.57
CA LYS A 106 5.55 12.43 -5.10
C LYS A 106 6.47 11.87 -4.02
N THR A 107 6.39 12.38 -2.79
CA THR A 107 7.15 11.84 -1.64
C THR A 107 6.73 10.40 -1.34
N THR A 108 5.43 10.14 -1.30
CA THR A 108 4.87 8.80 -1.11
C THR A 108 5.36 7.80 -2.15
N LEU A 109 5.36 8.19 -3.43
CA LEU A 109 5.85 7.33 -4.50
C LEU A 109 7.34 7.01 -4.35
N LYS A 110 8.16 7.97 -3.91
CA LYS A 110 9.58 7.74 -3.63
C LYS A 110 9.77 6.77 -2.46
N ALA A 111 9.01 6.93 -1.38
CA ALA A 111 9.04 6.03 -0.23
C ALA A 111 8.67 4.59 -0.63
N CYS A 112 7.60 4.42 -1.41
CA CYS A 112 7.22 3.10 -1.93
C CYS A 112 8.31 2.53 -2.85
N GLN A 113 8.89 3.36 -3.73
CA GLN A 113 9.91 2.92 -4.68
C GLN A 113 11.21 2.41 -4.02
N ALA A 114 11.54 2.89 -2.83
CA ALA A 114 12.68 2.39 -2.06
C ALA A 114 12.50 0.91 -1.65
N ASN A 115 11.26 0.50 -1.37
CA ASN A 115 10.90 -0.83 -0.87
C ASN A 115 10.39 -1.78 -1.98
N ARG A 116 10.25 -1.27 -3.22
CA ARG A 116 9.85 -2.08 -4.38
C ARG A 116 10.99 -2.96 -4.87
N ARG A 117 10.62 -4.14 -5.40
CA ARG A 117 11.58 -5.04 -6.06
C ARG A 117 12.19 -4.37 -7.29
N LYS A 118 13.50 -4.18 -7.27
CA LYS A 118 14.29 -3.76 -8.44
C LYS A 118 14.53 -5.00 -9.30
N ALA A 119 13.73 -5.21 -10.34
CA ALA A 119 13.92 -6.34 -11.24
C ALA A 119 15.32 -6.28 -11.87
N ALA A 120 16.07 -7.38 -11.84
CA ALA A 120 17.34 -7.45 -12.53
C ALA A 120 17.12 -7.36 -14.05
N ILE A 121 18.08 -6.78 -14.79
CA ILE A 121 17.98 -6.61 -16.24
C ILE A 121 17.73 -7.96 -16.95
N SER A 122 18.28 -9.06 -16.40
CA SER A 122 18.06 -10.43 -16.90
C SER A 122 16.61 -10.94 -16.72
N GLU A 123 15.91 -10.51 -15.67
CA GLU A 123 14.50 -10.87 -15.43
C GLU A 123 13.55 -10.13 -16.38
N THR A 124 14.00 -9.04 -17.02
CA THR A 124 13.16 -8.26 -17.93
C THR A 124 12.96 -8.96 -19.27
N PHE A 125 13.92 -9.79 -19.69
CA PHE A 125 13.81 -10.61 -20.91
C PHE A 125 12.89 -11.83 -20.76
N THR A 126 12.71 -12.35 -19.54
CA THR A 126 11.87 -13.54 -19.25
C THR A 126 10.40 -13.21 -18.93
N LYS A 127 10.06 -11.93 -18.73
CA LYS A 127 8.69 -11.44 -18.42
C LYS A 127 7.66 -11.67 -19.53
N GLN A 128 8.08 -12.02 -20.74
CA GLN A 128 7.21 -12.15 -21.91
C GLN A 128 6.56 -13.54 -22.04
N ILE A 129 6.96 -14.51 -21.21
CA ILE A 129 6.34 -15.85 -21.16
C ILE A 129 5.41 -15.94 -19.96
N GLU A 130 4.16 -16.35 -20.20
CA GLU A 130 3.11 -16.37 -19.18
C GLU A 130 3.43 -17.26 -17.96
N LYS A 131 4.09 -18.40 -18.19
CA LYS A 131 4.58 -19.30 -17.13
C LYS A 131 5.66 -18.65 -16.25
N SER A 132 6.51 -17.80 -16.83
CA SER A 132 7.58 -17.10 -16.09
C SER A 132 7.04 -16.01 -15.18
N ARG A 133 5.86 -15.43 -15.46
CA ARG A 133 5.26 -14.39 -14.62
C ARG A 133 4.83 -14.90 -13.26
N ASN A 134 4.19 -16.07 -13.17
CA ASN A 134 3.78 -16.66 -11.88
C ASN A 134 4.98 -16.98 -10.99
N ILE A 135 6.07 -17.47 -11.57
CA ILE A 135 7.33 -17.72 -10.85
C ILE A 135 7.93 -16.40 -10.36
N ILE A 136 7.86 -15.33 -11.16
CA ILE A 136 8.35 -14.01 -10.74
C ILE A 136 7.51 -13.44 -9.59
N TYR A 137 6.19 -13.66 -9.59
CA TYR A 137 5.29 -13.21 -8.51
C TYR A 137 5.51 -13.97 -7.20
N SER A 138 5.77 -15.28 -7.25
CA SER A 138 6.11 -16.07 -6.04
C SER A 138 7.46 -15.69 -5.40
N LEU A 139 8.24 -14.82 -6.05
CA LEU A 139 9.53 -14.32 -5.53
C LEU A 139 9.41 -12.96 -4.83
N TYR A 140 8.22 -12.36 -4.79
CA TYR A 140 8.01 -11.13 -4.02
C TYR A 140 7.93 -11.45 -2.53
N THR A 141 8.62 -10.66 -1.71
CA THR A 141 8.32 -10.62 -0.28
C THR A 141 7.02 -9.86 -0.05
N ASP A 142 6.37 -10.09 1.09
CA ASP A 142 5.14 -9.38 1.45
C ASP A 142 5.36 -7.86 1.44
N GLU A 143 6.46 -7.39 2.02
CA GLU A 143 6.83 -5.96 2.00
C GLU A 143 6.95 -5.41 0.57
N GLN A 144 7.56 -6.16 -0.36
CA GLN A 144 7.68 -5.73 -1.76
C GLN A 144 6.34 -5.73 -2.49
N ALA A 145 5.46 -6.69 -2.19
CA ALA A 145 4.12 -6.75 -2.76
C ALA A 145 3.27 -5.57 -2.28
N HIS A 146 3.33 -5.26 -0.99
CA HIS A 146 2.66 -4.09 -0.42
C HIS A 146 3.24 -2.77 -0.93
N ALA A 147 4.56 -2.68 -1.13
CA ALA A 147 5.18 -1.50 -1.74
C ALA A 147 4.72 -1.27 -3.18
N GLU A 148 4.51 -2.34 -3.97
CA GLU A 148 3.91 -2.25 -5.31
C GLU A 148 2.45 -1.79 -5.25
N LEU A 149 1.68 -2.27 -4.28
CA LEU A 149 0.27 -1.88 -4.09
C LEU A 149 0.15 -0.40 -3.68
N CYS A 150 0.89 0.02 -2.66
CA CYS A 150 0.93 1.41 -2.19
C CYS A 150 1.43 2.37 -3.29
N TYR A 151 2.42 1.93 -4.09
CA TYR A 151 2.88 2.70 -5.25
C TYR A 151 1.78 2.84 -6.30
N ALA A 152 1.00 1.78 -6.57
CA ALA A 152 -0.10 1.83 -7.53
C ALA A 152 -1.18 2.82 -7.08
N GLU A 153 -1.58 2.77 -5.82
CA GLU A 153 -2.58 3.65 -5.25
C GLU A 153 -2.15 5.13 -5.30
N GLY A 154 -0.94 5.44 -4.80
CA GLY A 154 -0.41 6.80 -4.87
C GLY A 154 -0.24 7.28 -6.33
N LEU A 155 0.06 6.39 -7.27
CA LEU A 155 0.20 6.75 -8.68
C LEU A 155 -1.16 7.08 -9.31
N LEU A 156 -2.21 6.37 -8.91
CA LEU A 156 -3.58 6.61 -9.33
C LEU A 156 -4.08 7.96 -8.81
N GLN A 157 -3.90 8.23 -7.52
CA GLN A 157 -4.26 9.53 -6.90
C GLN A 157 -3.51 10.69 -7.58
N LEU A 158 -2.21 10.52 -7.85
CA LEU A 158 -1.41 11.52 -8.56
C LEU A 158 -1.87 11.72 -10.01
N ALA A 159 -2.28 10.66 -10.71
CA ALA A 159 -2.86 10.78 -12.04
C ALA A 159 -4.13 11.64 -11.99
N PHE A 160 -5.02 11.35 -11.05
CA PHE A 160 -6.28 12.06 -10.92
C PHE A 160 -6.08 13.56 -10.62
N LEU A 161 -5.22 13.92 -9.67
CA LEU A 161 -4.89 15.33 -9.42
C LEU A 161 -4.28 16.02 -10.65
N SER A 162 -3.40 15.33 -11.37
CA SER A 162 -2.76 15.88 -12.58
C SER A 162 -3.77 16.17 -13.69
N MET A 163 -4.90 15.46 -13.74
CA MET A 163 -5.98 15.75 -14.68
C MET A 163 -6.74 17.03 -14.32
N LEU A 164 -6.96 17.27 -13.03
CA LEU A 164 -7.71 18.42 -12.55
C LEU A 164 -6.91 19.72 -12.65
N GLN A 165 -5.60 19.64 -12.50
CA GLN A 165 -4.71 20.80 -12.56
C GLN A 165 -4.33 21.23 -13.99
N ASP A 166 -4.52 20.37 -15.00
CA ASP A 166 -3.99 20.60 -16.35
C ASP A 166 -4.99 20.08 -17.39
N GLU A 167 -5.77 20.98 -18.01
CA GLU A 167 -6.85 20.66 -18.97
C GLU A 167 -6.35 20.07 -20.31
N LYS A 168 -5.04 19.92 -20.47
CA LYS A 168 -4.42 19.49 -21.73
C LYS A 168 -4.61 17.99 -21.94
N LEU A 169 -4.90 17.58 -23.18
CA LEU A 169 -4.91 16.18 -23.62
C LEU A 169 -3.65 15.37 -23.25
N THR A 170 -2.50 16.04 -23.06
CA THR A 170 -1.25 15.41 -22.62
C THR A 170 -1.28 14.98 -21.15
N SER A 171 -2.07 15.63 -20.29
CA SER A 171 -2.33 15.18 -18.91
C SER A 171 -3.14 13.89 -18.94
N LEU A 172 -4.18 13.82 -19.77
CA LEU A 172 -5.00 12.61 -19.98
C LEU A 172 -4.17 11.41 -20.47
N ILE A 173 -3.26 11.63 -21.42
CA ILE A 173 -2.35 10.58 -21.91
C ILE A 173 -1.39 10.12 -20.80
N LYS A 174 -0.80 11.05 -20.03
CA LYS A 174 0.05 10.69 -18.88
C LYS A 174 -0.75 9.89 -17.84
N CYS A 175 -2.02 10.22 -17.65
CA CYS A 175 -2.89 9.55 -16.70
C CYS A 175 -3.29 8.16 -17.16
N SER A 176 -3.61 7.96 -18.44
CA SER A 176 -3.89 6.63 -18.99
C SER A 176 -2.67 5.70 -18.89
N LEU A 177 -1.45 6.22 -19.08
CA LEU A 177 -0.20 5.48 -18.86
C LEU A 177 0.01 5.12 -17.38
N LYS A 178 -0.30 6.04 -16.45
CA LYS A 178 -0.27 5.77 -15.00
C LYS A 178 -1.29 4.70 -14.61
N ILE A 179 -2.52 4.76 -15.12
CA ILE A 179 -3.56 3.75 -14.87
C ILE A 179 -3.11 2.37 -15.38
N ARG A 180 -2.51 2.30 -16.58
CA ARG A 180 -1.92 1.05 -17.10
C ARG A 180 -0.82 0.50 -16.18
N GLN A 181 -0.02 1.37 -15.58
CA GLN A 181 1.00 0.98 -14.60
C GLN A 181 0.36 0.46 -13.31
N CYS A 182 -0.71 1.08 -12.81
CA CYS A 182 -1.46 0.61 -11.64
C CYS A 182 -1.98 -0.81 -11.86
N TYR A 183 -2.59 -1.08 -13.03
CA TYR A 183 -3.08 -2.42 -13.39
C TYR A 183 -1.98 -3.49 -13.36
N LYS A 184 -0.74 -3.15 -13.76
CA LYS A 184 0.38 -4.10 -13.68
C LYS A 184 0.75 -4.44 -12.24
N CYS A 185 0.71 -3.46 -11.34
CA CYS A 185 1.00 -3.64 -9.92
C CYS A 185 -0.10 -4.50 -9.25
N TYR A 186 -1.38 -4.23 -9.52
CA TYR A 186 -2.52 -5.01 -9.00
C TYR A 186 -2.55 -6.48 -9.47
N ARG A 187 -1.83 -6.81 -10.55
CA ARG A 187 -1.70 -8.20 -11.02
C ARG A 187 -0.68 -9.03 -10.23
N ILE A 188 0.14 -8.40 -9.39
CA ILE A 188 1.13 -9.10 -8.56
C ILE A 188 0.43 -9.94 -7.47
N PRO A 189 -0.49 -9.39 -6.65
CA PRO A 189 -1.16 -10.16 -5.59
C PRO A 189 -2.11 -11.24 -6.13
N SER A 190 -2.80 -10.98 -7.25
CA SER A 190 -3.82 -11.88 -7.82
C SER A 190 -3.28 -13.13 -8.53
N HIS A 191 -1.96 -13.22 -8.74
CA HIS A 191 -1.32 -14.39 -9.34
C HIS A 191 -0.30 -15.07 -8.41
N GLY A 192 0.06 -14.43 -7.28
CA GLY A 192 0.98 -14.96 -6.27
C GLY A 192 0.29 -15.61 -5.06
N LEU A 193 -0.98 -15.33 -4.80
CA LEU A 193 -1.73 -15.93 -3.69
C LEU A 193 -2.54 -17.16 -4.17
N PRO A 194 -2.58 -18.26 -3.38
CA PRO A 194 -3.42 -19.40 -3.70
C PRO A 194 -4.90 -18.96 -3.82
N ARG A 195 -5.58 -19.47 -4.85
CA ARG A 195 -6.97 -19.12 -5.22
C ARG A 195 -8.02 -19.43 -4.15
N ASP A 196 -7.61 -20.10 -3.08
CA ASP A 196 -8.50 -20.62 -2.03
C ASP A 196 -8.69 -19.60 -0.89
N ALA A 197 -8.17 -18.38 -1.06
CA ALA A 197 -8.20 -17.33 -0.06
C ALA A 197 -8.84 -16.01 -0.56
N VAL A 198 -9.68 -16.13 -1.60
CA VAL A 198 -10.61 -15.09 -2.09
C VAL A 198 -12.03 -15.49 -1.72
#